data_AF-A0A2W4P9J5-F1
#
_entry.id   AF-A0A2W4P9J5-F1
#
_cell.length_a   1.000
_cell.length_b   1.000
_cell.length_c   1.000
_cell.angle_alpha   90.00
_cell.angle_beta   90.00
_cell.angle_gamma   90.00
#
_symmetry.space_group_name_H-M   'P 1'
#
loop_
_entity.id
_entity.type
_entity.pdbx_description
1 polymer ?
#
loop_
_entity_poly.entity_id
_entity_poly.type
_entity_poly.pdbx_seq_one_letter_code
_entity_poly.pdbx_strand_id
1 'polypeptide(L)'
;MAKGEFANLPGEGKPLQLADDAMTPEALRMAHKLLRDNNLAPDWIMDGKELDQARAQLRELLRRGVQAYRGGANKQWARAQQAFRELAQHYNRRVLSYNLRVPPGVAHKPQLDADAEIRRALEAI
;
A
#
# COMPACT_ATOMS: atom_id res chain seq x y z
N MET A 1 4.61 -26.05 49.49
CA MET A 1 4.70 -24.59 49.27
C MET A 1 5.04 -24.39 47.80
N ALA A 2 4.12 -23.84 47.00
CA ALA A 2 4.31 -23.66 45.56
C ALA A 2 5.19 -22.42 45.32
N LYS A 3 6.39 -22.60 44.76
CA LYS A 3 7.25 -21.49 44.35
C LYS A 3 6.58 -20.79 43.17
N GLY A 4 6.15 -19.55 43.37
CA GLY A 4 5.54 -18.74 42.32
C GLY A 4 6.56 -18.42 41.23
N GLU A 5 6.37 -19.00 40.05
CA GLU A 5 7.20 -18.82 38.85
C GLU A 5 7.03 -17.44 38.18
N PHE A 6 6.41 -16.49 38.88
CA PHE A 6 6.06 -15.16 38.36
C PHE A 6 6.85 -14.01 39.01
N ALA A 7 7.72 -14.31 39.98
CA ALA A 7 8.60 -13.31 40.56
C ALA A 7 9.68 -12.90 39.55
N ASN A 8 9.95 -11.59 39.44
CA ASN A 8 10.95 -10.95 38.59
C ASN A 8 10.59 -10.72 37.10
N LEU A 9 9.29 -10.65 36.75
CA LEU A 9 8.88 -10.25 35.40
C LEU A 9 8.96 -8.73 35.20
N PRO A 10 9.37 -8.23 34.01
CA PRO A 10 9.32 -6.81 33.69
C PRO A 10 7.89 -6.27 33.82
N GLY A 11 7.64 -5.39 34.78
CA GLY A 11 6.31 -4.82 35.04
C GLY A 11 5.60 -5.35 36.29
N GLU A 12 6.22 -6.25 37.05
CA GLU A 12 5.71 -6.72 38.34
C GLU A 12 5.46 -5.53 39.31
N GLY A 13 4.25 -5.44 39.86
CA GLY A 13 3.84 -4.39 40.79
C GLY A 13 3.54 -3.01 40.19
N LYS A 14 3.69 -2.82 38.87
CA LYS A 14 3.31 -1.56 38.20
C LYS A 14 1.87 -1.62 37.72
N PRO A 15 1.06 -0.54 37.87
CA PRO A 15 -0.25 -0.47 37.25
C PRO A 15 -0.14 -0.76 35.76
N LEU A 16 -0.99 -1.67 35.27
CA LEU A 16 -1.04 -2.00 33.85
C LEU A 16 -1.31 -0.70 33.07
N GLN A 17 -0.34 -0.23 32.27
CA GLN A 17 -0.56 0.90 31.36
C GLN A 17 -1.48 0.42 30.23
N LEU A 18 -2.78 0.51 30.47
CA LEU A 18 -3.77 0.38 29.42
C LEU A 18 -3.65 1.66 28.58
N ALA A 19 -2.97 1.54 27.43
CA ALA A 19 -3.05 2.59 26.42
C ALA A 19 -4.53 2.89 26.15
N ASP A 20 -4.87 4.16 26.05
CA ASP A 20 -6.24 4.66 25.95
C ASP A 20 -6.86 4.27 24.59
N ASP A 21 -7.18 2.99 24.44
CA ASP A 21 -7.80 2.36 23.26
C ASP A 21 -9.34 2.39 23.38
N ALA A 22 -9.88 3.33 24.16
CA ALA A 22 -11.31 3.49 24.38
C ALA A 22 -12.09 3.77 23.07
N MET A 23 -11.42 4.39 22.09
CA MET A 23 -11.98 4.70 20.77
C MET A 23 -11.67 3.63 19.70
N THR A 24 -10.84 2.63 20.02
CA THR A 24 -10.50 1.55 19.09
C THR A 24 -11.49 0.39 19.30
N PRO A 25 -12.18 -0.09 18.25
CA PRO A 25 -13.02 -1.28 18.36
C PRO A 25 -12.23 -2.45 18.96
N GLU A 26 -12.86 -3.21 19.86
CA GLU A 26 -12.20 -4.28 20.63
C GLU A 26 -11.47 -5.30 19.73
N ALA A 27 -12.04 -5.62 18.58
CA ALA A 27 -11.45 -6.50 17.57
C ALA A 27 -10.11 -5.99 16.99
N LEU A 28 -9.92 -4.66 16.93
CA LEU A 28 -8.73 -4.01 16.36
C LEU A 28 -7.69 -3.65 17.42
N ARG A 29 -8.08 -3.61 18.70
CA ARG A 29 -7.19 -3.29 19.82
C ARG A 29 -6.02 -4.26 19.92
N MET A 30 -6.30 -5.56 19.78
CA MET A 30 -5.26 -6.60 19.83
C MET A 30 -4.30 -6.49 18.63
N ALA A 31 -4.82 -6.20 17.44
CA ALA A 31 -4.02 -5.98 16.24
C ALA A 31 -3.12 -4.73 16.40
N HIS A 32 -3.67 -3.60 16.82
CA HIS A 32 -2.89 -2.36 17.03
C HIS A 32 -1.81 -2.53 18.11
N LYS A 33 -2.14 -3.25 19.20
CA LYS A 33 -1.19 -3.57 20.27
C LYS A 33 -0.06 -4.46 19.77
N LEU A 34 -0.36 -5.55 19.06
CA LEU A 34 0.64 -6.43 18.44
C LEU A 34 1.59 -5.67 17.50
N LEU A 35 1.06 -4.75 16.69
CA LEU A 35 1.89 -3.96 15.77
C LEU A 35 2.79 -2.95 16.48
N ARG A 36 2.27 -2.31 17.54
CA ARG A 36 3.02 -1.36 18.36
C ARG A 36 4.11 -2.04 19.17
N ASP A 37 3.82 -3.24 19.71
CA ASP A 37 4.72 -4.00 20.56
C ASP A 37 5.89 -4.64 19.78
N ASN A 38 5.75 -4.86 18.47
CA ASN A 38 6.77 -5.51 17.65
C ASN A 38 7.68 -4.55 16.85
N ASN A 39 7.46 -3.23 16.89
CA ASN A 39 8.24 -2.24 16.13
C ASN A 39 8.37 -2.54 14.60
N LEU A 40 7.55 -3.46 14.09
CA LEU A 40 7.54 -3.97 12.73
C LEU A 40 6.16 -3.62 12.16
N ALA A 41 6.12 -2.59 11.30
CA ALA A 41 4.94 -2.32 10.51
C ALA A 41 4.59 -3.61 9.74
N PRO A 42 3.33 -4.07 9.77
CA PRO A 42 2.97 -5.29 9.07
C PRO A 42 3.24 -5.12 7.57
N ASP A 43 3.67 -6.20 6.91
CA ASP A 43 4.23 -6.18 5.54
C ASP A 43 3.35 -5.43 4.52
N TRP A 44 2.03 -5.48 4.68
CA TRP A 44 1.09 -4.77 3.84
C TRP A 44 1.24 -3.23 3.90
N ILE A 45 1.74 -2.63 4.98
CA ILE A 45 2.01 -1.19 5.01
C ILE A 45 3.10 -0.82 4.00
N MET A 46 4.17 -1.61 3.94
CA MET A 46 5.27 -1.39 3.01
C MET A 46 4.85 -1.68 1.57
N ASP A 47 4.20 -2.82 1.34
CA ASP A 47 3.60 -3.15 0.03
C ASP A 47 2.66 -2.04 -0.46
N GLY A 48 1.89 -1.46 0.46
CA GLY A 48 0.98 -0.38 0.17
C GLY A 48 1.72 0.86 -0.36
N LYS A 49 2.80 1.27 0.31
CA LYS A 49 3.62 2.41 -0.12
C LYS A 49 4.29 2.16 -1.47
N GLU A 50 4.81 0.96 -1.68
CA GLU A 50 5.43 0.58 -2.95
C GLU A 50 4.43 0.62 -4.11
N LEU A 51 3.20 0.16 -3.90
CA LEU A 51 2.13 0.26 -4.89
C LEU A 51 1.78 1.71 -5.21
N ASP A 52 1.75 2.60 -4.21
CA ASP A 52 1.49 4.02 -4.46
C ASP A 52 2.61 4.67 -5.27
N GLN A 53 3.88 4.34 -4.96
CA GLN A 53 5.03 4.80 -5.73
C GLN A 53 5.01 4.27 -7.17
N ALA A 54 4.75 2.97 -7.35
CA ALA A 54 4.65 2.35 -8.68
C ALA A 54 3.54 3.01 -9.52
N ARG A 55 2.39 3.31 -8.90
CA ARG A 55 1.30 4.02 -9.57
C ARG A 55 1.70 5.44 -9.99
N ALA A 56 2.42 6.16 -9.13
CA ALA A 56 2.94 7.49 -9.46
C ALA A 56 3.93 7.45 -10.64
N GLN A 57 4.84 6.47 -10.65
CA GLN A 57 5.79 6.26 -11.75
C GLN A 57 5.08 5.95 -13.08
N LEU A 58 4.05 5.11 -13.04
CA LEU A 58 3.23 4.79 -14.22
C LEU A 58 2.54 6.02 -14.80
N ARG A 59 2.01 6.91 -13.94
CA ARG A 59 1.40 8.18 -14.36
C ARG A 59 2.43 9.13 -14.97
N GLU A 60 3.61 9.22 -14.38
CA GLU A 60 4.69 10.05 -14.90
C GLU A 60 5.19 9.54 -16.26
N LEU A 61 5.24 8.23 -16.47
CA LEU A 61 5.55 7.62 -17.76
C LEU A 61 4.55 8.07 -18.84
N LEU A 62 3.24 8.04 -18.55
CA LEU A 62 2.23 8.55 -19.48
C LEU A 62 2.41 10.05 -19.73
N ARG A 63 2.61 10.85 -18.69
CA ARG A 63 2.80 12.31 -18.81
C ARG A 63 3.96 12.64 -19.76
N ARG A 64 5.12 11.99 -19.58
CA ARG A 64 6.28 12.15 -20.47
C ARG A 64 5.98 11.69 -21.89
N GLY A 65 5.28 10.56 -22.02
CA GLY A 65 4.86 10.04 -23.33
C GLY A 65 3.97 11.02 -24.10
N VAL A 66 2.99 11.63 -23.42
CA VAL A 66 2.09 12.63 -24.02
C VAL A 66 2.84 13.91 -24.40
N GLN A 67 3.79 14.38 -23.57
CA GLN A 67 4.64 15.51 -23.93
C GLN A 67 5.47 15.23 -25.18
N ALA A 68 6.06 14.03 -25.28
CA ALA A 68 6.81 13.60 -26.46
C ALA A 68 5.90 13.50 -27.70
N TYR A 69 4.69 12.97 -27.56
CA TYR A 69 3.69 12.90 -28.63
C TYR A 69 3.37 14.29 -29.21
N ARG A 70 3.18 15.29 -28.33
CA ARG A 70 2.95 16.69 -28.75
C ARG A 70 4.14 17.30 -29.49
N GLY A 71 5.36 16.91 -29.13
CA GLY A 71 6.58 17.27 -29.84
C GLY A 71 6.79 16.54 -31.17
N GLY A 72 5.81 15.76 -31.64
CA GLY A 72 5.87 14.99 -32.90
C GLY A 72 6.57 13.63 -32.77
N ALA A 73 6.94 13.19 -31.57
CA ALA A 73 7.67 11.95 -31.34
C ALA A 73 6.74 10.72 -31.25
N ASN A 74 6.06 10.39 -32.35
CA ASN A 74 5.06 9.31 -32.40
C ASN A 74 5.63 7.93 -32.03
N LYS A 75 6.88 7.64 -32.40
CA LYS A 75 7.52 6.34 -32.08
C LYS A 75 7.75 6.20 -30.57
N GLN A 76 8.19 7.27 -29.92
CA GLN A 76 8.41 7.33 -28.48
C GLN A 76 7.08 7.18 -27.73
N TRP A 77 6.02 7.82 -28.24
CA TRP A 77 4.69 7.66 -27.68
C TRP A 77 4.17 6.22 -27.80
N ALA A 78 4.30 5.59 -28.97
CA ALA A 78 3.91 4.19 -29.16
C ALA A 78 4.66 3.24 -28.20
N ARG A 79 5.98 3.48 -28.00
CA ARG A 79 6.78 2.72 -27.02
C ARG A 79 6.31 2.95 -25.58
N ALA A 80 5.99 4.20 -25.22
CA ALA A 80 5.50 4.53 -23.89
C ALA A 80 4.13 3.87 -23.62
N GLN A 81 3.21 3.85 -24.58
CA GLN A 81 1.93 3.15 -24.46
C GLN A 81 2.13 1.65 -24.23
N GLN A 82 3.02 1.01 -25.00
CA GLN A 82 3.29 -0.43 -24.85
C GLN A 82 3.89 -0.73 -23.48
N ALA A 83 4.92 0.01 -23.08
CA ALA A 83 5.55 -0.12 -21.77
C ALA A 83 4.54 0.10 -20.63
N PHE A 84 3.65 1.09 -20.76
CA PHE A 84 2.60 1.34 -19.78
C PHE A 84 1.65 0.16 -19.65
N ARG A 85 1.17 -0.41 -20.75
CA ARG A 85 0.25 -1.57 -20.72
C ARG A 85 0.88 -2.75 -19.98
N GLU A 86 2.14 -3.07 -20.27
CA GLU A 86 2.87 -4.17 -19.62
C GLU A 86 3.05 -3.90 -18.11
N LEU A 87 3.51 -2.71 -17.75
CA LEU A 87 3.74 -2.34 -16.35
C LEU A 87 2.43 -2.23 -15.56
N ALA A 88 1.34 -1.76 -16.18
CA ALA A 88 0.01 -1.72 -15.58
C ALA A 88 -0.53 -3.13 -15.28
N GLN A 89 -0.29 -4.11 -16.16
CA GLN A 89 -0.65 -5.51 -15.87
C GLN A 89 0.13 -6.07 -14.67
N HIS A 90 1.44 -5.78 -14.59
CA HIS A 90 2.24 -6.18 -13.43
C HIS A 90 1.76 -5.51 -12.14
N TYR A 91 1.49 -4.21 -12.20
CA TYR A 91 0.90 -3.44 -11.10
C TYR A 91 -0.43 -4.03 -10.64
N ASN A 92 -1.34 -4.32 -11.56
CA ASN A 92 -2.67 -4.87 -11.24
C ASN A 92 -2.59 -6.24 -10.56
N ARG A 93 -1.64 -7.09 -10.95
CA ARG A 93 -1.37 -8.36 -10.26
C ARG A 93 -0.94 -8.13 -8.82
N ARG A 94 -0.02 -7.19 -8.58
CA ARG A 94 0.41 -6.84 -7.22
C ARG A 94 -0.72 -6.22 -6.39
N VAL A 95 -1.54 -5.36 -7.00
CA VAL A 95 -2.74 -4.78 -6.35
C VAL A 95 -3.73 -5.86 -5.96
N LEU A 96 -3.97 -6.84 -6.81
CA LEU A 96 -4.84 -7.97 -6.48
C LEU A 96 -4.30 -8.74 -5.27
N SER A 97 -3.02 -9.13 -5.29
CA SER A 97 -2.37 -9.82 -4.17
C SER A 97 -2.36 -8.98 -2.88
N TYR A 98 -2.24 -7.66 -3.00
CA TYR A 98 -2.34 -6.74 -1.86
C TYR A 98 -3.77 -6.71 -1.30
N ASN A 99 -4.77 -6.48 -2.15
CA ASN A 99 -6.18 -6.39 -1.75
C ASN A 99 -6.71 -7.69 -1.12
N LEU A 100 -6.15 -8.84 -1.50
CA LEU A 100 -6.48 -10.13 -0.88
C LEU A 100 -5.84 -10.35 0.50
N ARG A 101 -4.77 -9.61 0.84
CA ARG A 101 -4.02 -9.78 2.09
C ARG A 101 -4.36 -8.73 3.15
N VAL A 102 -4.96 -7.60 2.76
CA VAL A 102 -5.25 -6.52 3.71
C VAL A 102 -6.41 -6.88 4.66
N PRO A 103 -6.31 -6.54 5.95
CA PRO A 103 -7.40 -6.75 6.91
C PRO A 103 -8.66 -5.92 6.60
N PRO A 104 -9.84 -6.32 7.11
CA PRO A 104 -11.04 -5.50 7.07
C PRO A 104 -10.80 -4.11 7.67
N GLY A 105 -11.28 -3.06 7.00
CA GLY A 105 -11.09 -1.67 7.41
C GLY A 105 -9.89 -0.97 6.75
N VAL A 106 -8.99 -1.70 6.10
CA VAL A 106 -7.95 -1.11 5.24
C VAL A 106 -8.49 -0.95 3.82
N ALA A 107 -8.32 0.24 3.25
CA ALA A 107 -8.82 0.54 1.90
C ALA A 107 -8.08 -0.27 0.82
N HIS A 108 -8.83 -0.89 -0.08
CA HIS A 108 -8.29 -1.53 -1.26
C HIS A 108 -7.69 -0.51 -2.23
N LYS A 109 -6.61 -0.91 -2.91
CA LYS A 109 -6.01 -0.09 -3.97
C LYS A 109 -6.70 -0.35 -5.31
N PRO A 110 -6.84 0.68 -6.16
CA PRO A 110 -7.50 0.56 -7.45
C PRO A 110 -6.59 -0.16 -8.46
N GLN A 111 -7.20 -0.95 -9.33
CA GLN A 111 -6.54 -1.42 -10.54
C GLN A 111 -6.54 -0.33 -11.62
N LEU A 112 -5.59 -0.42 -12.54
CA LEU A 112 -5.49 0.47 -13.69
C LEU A 112 -6.05 -0.21 -14.93
N ASP A 113 -7.04 0.41 -15.56
CA ASP A 113 -7.41 0.10 -16.94
C ASP A 113 -6.44 0.85 -17.85
N ALA A 114 -5.59 0.10 -18.55
CA ALA A 114 -4.50 0.70 -19.29
C ALA A 114 -4.99 1.61 -20.43
N ASP A 115 -6.01 1.19 -21.17
CA ASP A 115 -6.51 1.95 -22.31
C ASP A 115 -7.37 3.15 -21.86
N ALA A 116 -8.09 3.03 -20.74
CA ALA A 116 -8.76 4.17 -20.13
C ALA A 116 -7.77 5.23 -19.63
N GLU A 117 -6.69 4.83 -18.97
CA GLU A 117 -5.66 5.75 -18.46
C GLU A 117 -4.89 6.43 -19.60
N ILE A 118 -4.55 5.70 -20.67
CA ILE A 118 -3.91 6.28 -21.87
C ILE A 118 -4.83 7.33 -22.51
N ARG A 119 -6.13 7.03 -22.68
CA ARG A 119 -7.10 7.99 -23.23
C ARG A 119 -7.22 9.23 -22.36
N ARG A 120 -7.39 9.05 -21.05
CA ARG A 120 -7.45 10.17 -20.09
C ARG A 120 -6.19 11.02 -20.13
N ALA A 121 -5.01 10.42 -20.27
CA ALA A 121 -3.76 11.17 -20.34
C ALA A 121 -3.68 12.06 -21.59
N LEU A 122 -4.33 11.66 -22.69
CA LEU A 122 -4.43 12.49 -23.90
C LEU A 122 -5.47 13.61 -23.76
N GLU A 123 -6.58 13.35 -23.05
CA GLU A 123 -7.69 14.30 -22.85
C GLU A 123 -7.43 15.34 -21.76
N ALA A 124 -6.63 14.99 -20.73
CA ALA A 124 -6.45 15.81 -19.54
C ALA A 124 -5.53 17.04 -19.71
N ILE A 125 -5.11 17.37 -20.94
CA ILE A 125 -4.13 18.42 -21.21
C ILE A 125 -4.45 19.14 -22.51
#